data_AF-A0A1W9H3C9-F1
#
_entry.id   AF-A0A1W9H3C9-F1
#
_cell.length_a   1.000
_cell.length_b   1.000
_cell.length_c   1.000
_cell.angle_alpha   90.00
_cell.angle_beta   90.00
_cell.angle_gamma   90.00
#
_symmetry.space_group_name_H-M   'P 1'
#
loop_
_entity.id
_entity.type
_entity.pdbx_description
1 polymer ?
#
loop_
_entity_poly.entity_id
_entity_poly.type
_entity_poly.pdbx_seq_one_letter_code
_entity_poly.pdbx_strand_id
1 'polypeptide(L)'
;MQYTETPIQANSIYQPKRPESSPPIYEAGQLRRAKMHAARMIEVLDDKKVLTPSLYQLLETSIILETTDSKVLAGWLKRTPAAIRSDLQKICVSLANYS
;
A
#
# COMPACT_ATOMS: atom_id res chain seq x y z
N MET A 1 -40.17 -37.71 9.61
CA MET A 1 -39.11 -38.01 8.62
C MET A 1 -38.38 -36.71 8.38
N GLN A 2 -37.09 -36.70 8.72
CA GLN A 2 -36.30 -35.49 8.89
C GLN A 2 -35.77 -35.01 7.54
N TYR A 3 -35.88 -33.71 7.26
CA TYR A 3 -35.18 -33.06 6.17
C TYR A 3 -33.70 -33.00 6.57
N THR A 4 -32.84 -33.73 5.85
CA THR A 4 -31.40 -33.66 6.04
C THR A 4 -30.87 -32.44 5.31
N GLU A 5 -30.61 -31.38 6.06
CA GLU A 5 -29.80 -30.23 5.64
C GLU A 5 -28.36 -30.72 5.40
N THR A 6 -27.87 -30.57 4.17
CA THR A 6 -26.44 -30.71 3.86
C THR A 6 -25.69 -29.50 4.38
N PRO A 7 -24.70 -29.63 5.28
CA PRO A 7 -23.88 -28.50 5.67
C PRO A 7 -22.94 -28.13 4.52
N ILE A 8 -23.06 -26.89 4.05
CA ILE A 8 -22.12 -26.25 3.12
C ILE A 8 -20.75 -26.23 3.81
N GLN A 9 -19.84 -27.06 3.32
CA GLN A 9 -18.47 -27.11 3.78
C GLN A 9 -17.78 -25.85 3.29
N ALA A 10 -17.72 -24.83 4.15
CA ALA A 10 -16.96 -23.62 3.89
C ALA A 10 -15.49 -24.03 3.72
N ASN A 11 -14.99 -23.89 2.48
CA ASN A 11 -13.57 -24.02 2.16
C ASN A 11 -12.80 -22.95 2.94
N SER A 12 -12.39 -23.28 4.16
CA SER A 12 -11.43 -22.51 4.92
C SER A 12 -10.10 -22.58 4.18
N ILE A 13 -9.87 -21.62 3.29
CA ILE A 13 -8.54 -21.34 2.75
C ILE A 13 -7.68 -20.99 3.96
N TYR A 14 -6.90 -21.95 4.43
CA TYR A 14 -5.82 -21.68 5.36
C TYR A 14 -4.85 -20.71 4.67
N GLN A 15 -5.04 -19.42 4.93
CA GLN A 15 -4.03 -18.40 4.68
C GLN A 15 -2.98 -18.59 5.78
N PRO A 16 -1.74 -19.00 5.47
CA PRO A 16 -0.69 -19.03 6.46
C PRO A 16 -0.52 -17.61 6.99
N LYS A 17 -0.69 -17.40 8.30
CA LYS A 17 -0.37 -16.11 8.93
C LYS A 17 1.11 -15.84 8.67
N ARG A 18 1.41 -14.88 7.79
CA ARG A 18 2.79 -14.46 7.51
C ARG A 18 3.42 -13.97 8.82
N PRO A 19 4.71 -14.31 9.09
CA PRO A 19 5.46 -13.68 10.15
C PRO A 19 5.48 -12.16 9.92
N GLU A 20 5.13 -11.41 10.97
CA GLU A 20 4.95 -9.95 11.03
C GLU A 20 6.20 -9.14 10.61
N SER A 21 7.33 -9.81 10.38
CA SER A 21 8.61 -9.21 10.01
C SER A 21 9.06 -9.46 8.57
N SER A 22 8.28 -10.21 7.77
CA SER A 22 8.64 -10.49 6.38
C SER A 22 7.99 -9.49 5.43
N PRO A 23 8.76 -8.84 4.52
CA PRO A 23 8.18 -7.95 3.53
C PRO A 23 7.17 -8.72 2.68
N PRO A 24 5.99 -8.17 2.40
CA PRO A 24 5.02 -8.86 1.56
C PRO A 24 5.64 -9.16 0.19
N ILE A 25 5.73 -10.45 -0.12
CA ILE A 25 6.12 -10.93 -1.44
C ILE A 25 4.89 -10.80 -2.33
N TYR A 26 4.96 -9.89 -3.30
CA TYR A 26 3.91 -9.72 -4.31
C TYR A 26 4.29 -10.49 -5.57
N GLU A 27 3.39 -11.36 -6.02
CA GLU A 27 3.46 -11.90 -7.38
C GLU A 27 3.43 -10.75 -8.40
N ALA A 28 4.14 -10.89 -9.53
CA ALA A 28 4.27 -9.82 -10.52
C ALA A 28 2.92 -9.25 -10.99
N GLY A 29 1.91 -10.12 -11.13
CA GLY A 29 0.55 -9.71 -11.50
C GLY A 29 -0.19 -8.94 -10.39
N GLN A 30 0.07 -9.25 -9.12
CA GLN A 30 -0.48 -8.52 -7.98
C GLN A 30 0.16 -7.14 -7.86
N LEU A 31 1.49 -7.07 -7.98
CA LEU A 31 2.23 -5.80 -7.95
C LEU A 31 1.76 -4.86 -9.05
N ARG A 32 1.57 -5.37 -10.28
CA ARG A 32 1.04 -4.57 -11.39
C ARG A 32 -0.32 -3.96 -11.07
N ARG A 33 -1.24 -4.74 -10.48
CA ARG A 33 -2.56 -4.24 -10.07
C ARG A 33 -2.43 -3.22 -8.94
N ALA A 34 -1.62 -3.51 -7.92
CA ALA A 34 -1.41 -2.59 -6.80
C ALA A 34 -0.86 -1.23 -7.27
N LYS A 35 0.11 -1.23 -8.19
CA LYS A 35 0.61 -0.01 -8.85
C LYS A 35 -0.48 0.76 -9.59
N MET A 36 -1.28 0.07 -10.41
CA MET A 36 -2.39 0.71 -11.12
C MET A 36 -3.41 1.33 -10.15
N HIS A 37 -3.75 0.64 -9.07
CA HIS A 37 -4.66 1.16 -8.05
C HIS A 37 -4.07 2.36 -7.31
N ALA A 38 -2.80 2.29 -6.90
CA ALA A 38 -2.10 3.41 -6.27
C ALA A 38 -2.03 4.62 -7.20
N ALA A 39 -1.64 4.42 -8.47
CA ALA A 39 -1.57 5.49 -9.45
C ALA A 39 -2.92 6.20 -9.63
N ARG A 40 -4.00 5.44 -9.80
CA ARG A 40 -5.35 5.99 -9.94
C ARG A 40 -5.80 6.76 -8.69
N MET A 41 -5.46 6.27 -7.50
CA MET A 41 -5.79 6.97 -6.26
C MET A 41 -4.99 8.28 -6.13
N ILE A 42 -3.70 8.26 -6.47
CA ILE A 42 -2.85 9.46 -6.43
C ILE A 42 -3.31 10.49 -7.46
N GLU A 43 -3.74 10.09 -8.67
CA GLU A 43 -4.30 11.01 -9.66
C GLU A 43 -5.52 11.78 -9.13
N VAL A 44 -6.35 11.14 -8.31
CA VAL A 44 -7.49 11.80 -7.65
C VAL A 44 -7.04 12.74 -6.54
N LEU A 45 -6.03 12.33 -5.75
CA LEU A 45 -5.50 13.13 -4.64
C LEU A 45 -4.66 14.32 -5.10
N ASP A 46 -3.93 14.16 -6.18
CA ASP A 46 -2.97 15.12 -6.74
C ASP A 46 -3.32 15.49 -8.19
N ASP A 47 -4.57 15.89 -8.42
CA ASP A 47 -5.07 16.28 -9.76
C ASP A 47 -4.23 17.42 -10.37
N LYS A 48 -3.71 18.31 -9.52
CA LYS A 48 -2.83 19.43 -9.91
C LYS A 48 -1.38 19.02 -10.15
N LYS A 49 -1.02 17.74 -9.96
CA LYS A 49 0.32 17.17 -10.14
C LYS A 49 1.40 17.94 -9.39
N VAL A 50 1.11 18.32 -8.15
CA VAL A 50 2.01 19.10 -7.28
C VAL A 50 3.08 18.23 -6.62
N LEU A 51 2.89 16.91 -6.59
CA LEU A 51 3.90 16.00 -6.04
C LEU A 51 5.07 15.85 -7.01
N THR A 52 6.28 16.03 -6.50
CA THR A 52 7.49 15.70 -7.26
C THR A 52 7.57 14.19 -7.49
N PRO A 53 8.31 13.71 -8.50
CA PRO A 53 8.44 12.28 -8.78
C PRO A 53 8.88 11.44 -7.57
N SER A 54 9.76 11.98 -6.72
CA SER A 54 10.22 11.29 -5.51
C SER A 54 9.14 11.18 -4.42
N LEU A 55 8.27 12.19 -4.30
CA LEU A 55 7.14 12.17 -3.36
C LEU A 55 6.03 11.26 -3.89
N TYR A 56 5.79 11.29 -5.20
CA TYR A 56 4.87 10.35 -5.87
C TYR A 56 5.28 8.90 -5.62
N GLN A 57 6.55 8.56 -5.85
CA GLN A 57 7.05 7.21 -5.63
C GLN A 57 6.93 6.77 -4.16
N LEU A 58 7.17 7.68 -3.22
CA LEU A 58 6.98 7.43 -1.80
C LEU A 58 5.51 7.14 -1.48
N LEU A 59 4.59 7.98 -1.97
CA LEU A 59 3.16 7.79 -1.77
C LEU A 59 2.68 6.48 -2.40
N GLU A 60 3.07 6.20 -3.65
CA GLU A 60 2.77 4.94 -4.35
C GLU A 60 3.23 3.73 -3.51
N THR A 61 4.47 3.76 -3.04
CA THR A 61 5.04 2.67 -2.24
C THR A 61 4.31 2.50 -0.90
N SER A 62 3.94 3.59 -0.24
CA SER A 62 3.16 3.54 1.01
C SER A 62 1.77 2.94 0.82
N ILE A 63 1.13 3.18 -0.32
CA ILE A 63 -0.18 2.62 -0.66
C ILE A 63 -0.06 1.14 -0.97
N ILE A 64 0.91 0.75 -1.82
CA ILE A 64 1.10 -0.67 -2.21
C ILE A 64 1.41 -1.54 -1.00
N LEU A 65 2.26 -1.04 -0.09
CA LEU A 65 2.66 -1.76 1.13
C LEU A 65 1.69 -1.54 2.29
N GLU A 66 0.67 -0.69 2.11
CA GLU A 66 -0.30 -0.31 3.14
C GLU A 66 0.36 0.13 4.46
N THR A 67 1.42 0.94 4.37
CA THR A 67 2.20 1.34 5.55
C THR A 67 2.77 2.75 5.44
N THR A 68 2.83 3.43 6.58
CA THR A 68 3.54 4.70 6.77
C THR A 68 4.80 4.54 7.63
N ASP A 69 5.21 3.31 7.97
CA ASP A 69 6.41 3.07 8.76
C ASP A 69 7.65 3.49 7.97
N SER A 70 8.31 4.54 8.47
CA SER A 70 9.48 5.12 7.82
C SER A 70 10.67 4.16 7.67
N LYS A 71 10.81 3.14 8.53
CA LYS A 71 11.88 2.13 8.44
C LYS A 71 11.58 1.12 7.34
N VAL A 72 10.33 0.66 7.24
CA VAL A 72 9.91 -0.27 6.18
C VAL A 72 10.07 0.42 4.82
N LEU A 73 9.50 1.62 4.66
CA LEU A 73 9.58 2.39 3.42
C LEU A 73 11.02 2.76 3.05
N ALA A 74 11.86 3.09 4.04
CA ALA A 74 13.29 3.33 3.83
C ALA A 74 14.00 2.12 3.22
N GLY A 75 13.70 0.92 3.69
CA GLY A 75 14.24 -0.33 3.15
C GLY A 75 13.85 -0.55 1.69
N TRP A 76 12.58 -0.35 1.36
CA TRP A 76 12.07 -0.51 -0.01
C TRP A 76 12.59 0.54 -0.99
N LEU A 77 12.68 1.80 -0.55
CA LEU A 77 13.09 2.92 -1.39
C LEU A 77 14.59 3.15 -1.40
N LYS A 78 15.36 2.40 -0.59
CA LYS A 78 16.81 2.58 -0.39
C LYS A 78 17.16 4.01 0.06
N ARG A 79 16.35 4.56 0.97
CA ARG A 79 16.50 5.92 1.54
C ARG A 79 16.67 5.83 3.05
N THR A 80 17.04 6.93 3.71
CA THR A 80 17.10 6.96 5.18
C THR A 80 15.69 7.17 5.79
N PRO A 81 15.38 6.57 6.96
CA PRO A 81 14.08 6.79 7.62
C PRO A 81 13.80 8.26 7.93
N ALA A 82 14.83 9.05 8.21
CA ALA A 82 14.70 10.49 8.44
C ALA A 82 14.22 11.23 7.18
N ALA A 83 14.79 10.92 6.01
CA ALA A 83 14.35 11.49 4.74
C ALA A 83 12.91 11.08 4.41
N ILE A 84 12.54 9.81 4.66
CA ILE A 84 11.17 9.33 4.45
C ILE A 84 10.16 10.11 5.30
N ARG A 85 10.44 10.33 6.59
CA ARG A 85 9.54 11.10 7.47
C ARG A 85 9.34 12.53 6.97
N SER A 86 10.44 13.20 6.61
CA SER A 86 10.36 14.57 6.08
C SER A 86 9.52 14.63 4.80
N ASP A 87 9.68 13.65 3.90
CA ASP A 87 8.93 13.62 2.65
C ASP A 87 7.46 13.22 2.83
N LEU A 88 7.12 12.34 3.78
CA LEU A 88 5.73 12.07 4.17
C LEU A 88 5.04 13.36 4.68
N GLN A 89 5.74 14.16 5.49
CA GLN A 89 5.21 15.45 5.94
C GLN A 89 4.97 16.41 4.76
N LYS A 90 5.90 16.47 3.79
CA LYS A 90 5.72 17.29 2.58
C LYS A 90 4.49 16.83 1.79
N ILE A 91 4.28 15.53 1.63
CA ILE A 91 3.09 14.99 0.97
C ILE A 91 1.82 15.47 1.67
N CYS A 92 1.74 15.33 3.01
CA CYS A 92 0.58 15.79 3.78
C CYS A 92 0.33 17.29 3.60
N VAL A 93 1.37 18.12 3.67
CA VAL A 93 1.27 19.58 3.50
C VAL A 93 0.84 19.93 2.08
N SER A 94 1.46 19.31 1.07
CA SER A 94 1.09 19.55 -0.33
C SER A 94 -0.37 19.22 -0.56
N LEU A 95 -0.84 18.03 -0.17
CA LEU A 95 -2.21 17.62 -0.43
C LEU A 95 -3.24 18.45 0.37
N ALA A 96 -2.91 18.88 1.60
CA ALA A 96 -3.80 19.70 2.43
C ALA A 96 -3.93 21.15 1.94
N ASN A 97 -2.90 21.70 1.27
CA ASN A 97 -2.93 23.07 0.77
C ASN A 97 -3.75 23.25 -0.52
N TYR A 98 -4.27 22.15 -1.10
CA TYR A 98 -5.02 22.18 -2.36
C TYR A 98 -6.43 21.60 -2.27
N SER A 99 -6.86 21.16 -1.08
CA SER A 99 -8.20 20.63 -0.76
C SER A 99 -9.20 21.70 -0.32
#